data_AF-X1N4G8-F1
#
_entry.id   AF-X1N4G8-F1
#
_cell.length_a   1.000
_cell.length_b   1.000
_cell.length_c   1.000
_cell.angle_alpha   90.00
_cell.angle_beta   90.00
_cell.angle_gamma   90.00
#
_symmetry.space_group_name_H-M   'P 1'
#
loop_
_entity.id
_entity.type
_entity.pdbx_description
1 polymer ?
#
loop_
_entity_poly.entity_id
_entity_poly.type
_entity_poly.pdbx_seq_one_letter_code
_entity_poly.pdbx_strand_id
1 'polypeptide(L)'
;QAWIKNHCRYESQSKRITGTKRNNCTLEETPGESAPYKFARTDIKEYPDSIHYVKGDIEEGAIYYTNSAHFAADAQIDIIDRITKQGKFNTLIESGSITHIFIGEQKISSESILNLVKKTWENTQSAQIVFSPEFTICQDCGKLSRGYGRELSTSAYGR
;
A
#
# COMPACT_ATOMS: atom_id res chain seq x y z
N GLN A 1 10.45 -6.66 -9.25
CA GLN A 1 10.91 -7.99 -9.74
C GLN A 1 12.27 -8.41 -9.18
N ALA A 2 13.25 -7.51 -9.00
CA ALA A 2 14.52 -7.83 -8.33
C ALA A 2 14.36 -8.32 -6.87
N TRP A 3 13.38 -7.78 -6.14
CA TRP A 3 13.05 -8.19 -4.76
C TRP A 3 12.70 -9.68 -4.65
N ILE A 4 11.88 -10.21 -5.58
CA ILE A 4 11.39 -11.60 -5.59
C ILE A 4 12.53 -12.61 -5.87
N LYS A 5 13.50 -12.27 -6.73
CA LYS A 5 14.64 -13.17 -7.02
C LYS A 5 15.65 -13.23 -5.88
N ASN A 6 15.91 -12.11 -5.20
CA ASN A 6 16.71 -12.11 -3.98
C ASN A 6 15.98 -12.88 -2.85
N HIS A 7 14.65 -12.92 -2.90
CA HIS A 7 13.76 -13.54 -1.92
C HIS A 7 13.85 -15.06 -1.78
N CYS A 8 13.81 -15.81 -2.89
CA CYS A 8 13.99 -17.28 -2.83
C CYS A 8 15.35 -17.67 -2.23
N ARG A 9 16.34 -16.77 -2.35
CA ARG A 9 17.67 -16.92 -1.76
C ARG A 9 17.67 -16.72 -0.24
N TYR A 10 16.82 -15.84 0.28
CA TYR A 10 16.66 -15.60 1.72
C TYR A 10 15.86 -16.71 2.43
N GLU A 11 14.82 -17.28 1.82
CA GLU A 11 14.13 -18.44 2.39
C GLU A 11 15.05 -19.67 2.48
N SER A 12 15.84 -19.92 1.44
CA SER A 12 16.81 -21.01 1.44
C SER A 12 18.00 -20.75 2.39
N GLN A 13 18.37 -19.49 2.63
CA GLN A 13 19.31 -19.12 3.70
C GLN A 13 18.71 -19.27 5.09
N SER A 14 17.47 -18.84 5.30
CA SER A 14 16.74 -18.97 6.57
C SER A 14 16.66 -20.44 7.01
N LYS A 15 16.25 -21.33 6.10
CA LYS A 15 16.24 -22.80 6.34
C LYS A 15 17.63 -23.39 6.60
N ARG A 16 18.70 -22.78 6.08
CA ARG A 16 20.10 -23.17 6.37
C ARG A 16 20.60 -22.65 7.71
N ILE A 17 20.16 -21.48 8.15
CA ILE A 17 20.57 -20.83 9.41
C ILE A 17 19.89 -21.50 10.63
N THR A 18 18.68 -22.03 10.47
CA THR A 18 17.90 -22.63 11.56
C THR A 18 18.28 -24.08 11.91
N GLY A 19 19.41 -24.58 11.39
CA GLY A 19 19.86 -25.98 11.47
C GLY A 19 19.94 -26.66 12.84
N THR A 20 19.64 -25.98 13.96
CA THR A 20 19.63 -26.57 15.31
C THR A 20 18.58 -26.00 16.29
N LYS A 21 17.70 -25.07 15.89
CA LYS A 21 16.59 -24.63 16.75
C LYS A 21 15.34 -24.34 15.93
N ARG A 22 14.21 -24.81 16.46
CA ARG A 22 12.84 -24.76 15.95
C ARG A 22 12.29 -23.32 15.88
N ASN A 23 12.96 -22.44 15.14
CA ASN A 23 12.50 -21.08 14.88
C ASN A 23 11.97 -21.05 13.46
N ASN A 24 10.65 -20.96 13.31
CA ASN A 24 10.02 -20.73 12.02
C ASN A 24 10.22 -19.25 11.66
N CYS A 25 10.96 -18.99 10.59
CA CYS A 25 11.09 -17.66 10.02
C CYS A 25 10.15 -17.57 8.82
N THR A 26 9.18 -16.67 8.90
CA THR A 26 8.16 -16.43 7.88
C THR A 26 8.43 -15.10 7.18
N LEU A 27 7.88 -14.93 5.99
CA LEU A 27 7.94 -13.66 5.27
C LEU A 27 6.84 -12.71 5.76
N GLU A 28 7.21 -11.45 6.00
CA GLU A 28 6.30 -10.39 6.43
C GLU A 28 6.33 -9.19 5.49
N GLU A 29 5.13 -8.68 5.20
CA GLU A 29 4.93 -7.33 4.68
C GLU A 29 4.98 -6.34 5.85
N THR A 30 6.18 -5.87 6.18
CA THR A 30 6.36 -4.98 7.34
C THR A 30 5.56 -3.68 7.17
N PRO A 31 4.97 -3.12 8.24
CA PRO A 31 4.40 -1.78 8.22
C PRO A 31 5.48 -0.74 7.86
N GLY A 32 5.43 -0.24 6.62
CA GLY A 32 6.46 0.60 6.03
C GLY A 32 6.43 2.07 6.44
N GLU A 33 6.20 2.39 7.72
CA GLU A 33 5.98 3.77 8.16
C GLU A 33 7.20 4.68 7.97
N SER A 34 8.39 4.18 8.31
CA SER A 34 9.65 4.97 8.20
C SER A 34 10.75 4.28 7.40
N ALA A 35 10.65 2.96 7.21
CA ALA A 35 11.68 2.20 6.50
C ALA A 35 11.83 2.62 5.03
N PRO A 36 10.74 2.78 4.24
CA PRO A 36 10.87 3.15 2.83
C PRO A 36 11.51 4.54 2.63
N TYR A 37 11.21 5.49 3.51
CA TYR A 37 11.87 6.81 3.52
C TYR A 37 13.37 6.68 3.85
N LYS A 38 13.72 5.94 4.90
CA LYS A 38 15.12 5.76 5.32
C LYS A 38 15.96 5.06 4.25
N PHE A 39 15.39 4.05 3.58
CA PHE A 39 16.06 3.37 2.48
C PHE A 39 16.22 4.29 1.28
N ALA A 40 15.17 4.98 0.82
CA ALA A 40 15.27 5.93 -0.29
C ALA A 40 16.34 7.01 -0.03
N ARG A 41 16.38 7.57 1.19
CA ARG A 41 17.36 8.59 1.58
C ARG A 41 18.79 8.05 1.62
N THR A 42 18.98 6.80 2.06
CA THR A 42 20.31 6.18 2.12
C THR A 42 20.78 5.81 0.72
N ASP A 43 19.91 5.22 -0.09
CA ASP A 43 20.23 4.76 -1.43
C ASP A 43 20.58 5.92 -2.36
N ILE A 44 19.94 7.09 -2.24
CA ILE A 44 20.32 8.27 -3.04
C ILE A 44 21.78 8.71 -2.76
N LYS A 45 22.26 8.54 -1.53
CA LYS A 45 23.62 8.93 -1.14
C LYS A 45 24.66 7.92 -1.59
N GLU A 46 24.37 6.63 -1.38
CA GLU A 46 25.32 5.54 -1.63
C GLU A 46 25.27 5.04 -3.08
N TYR A 47 24.11 5.18 -3.74
CA TYR A 47 23.84 4.68 -5.09
C TYR A 47 23.09 5.75 -5.90
N PRO A 48 23.78 6.70 -6.55
CA PRO A 48 23.15 7.82 -7.26
C PRO A 48 22.10 7.41 -8.31
N ASP A 49 22.29 6.25 -8.96
CA ASP A 49 21.34 5.70 -9.94
C ASP A 49 19.98 5.31 -9.32
N SER A 50 19.91 5.17 -8.00
CA SER A 50 18.68 4.83 -7.27
C SER A 50 17.59 5.90 -7.41
N ILE A 51 17.97 7.13 -7.78
CA ILE A 51 17.08 8.27 -8.00
C ILE A 51 15.95 7.97 -9.00
N HIS A 52 16.19 7.08 -9.97
CA HIS A 52 15.18 6.69 -10.97
C HIS A 52 14.08 5.78 -10.42
N TYR A 53 14.28 5.20 -9.24
CA TYR A 53 13.35 4.26 -8.60
C TYR A 53 12.65 4.85 -7.38
N VAL A 54 13.18 5.94 -6.82
CA VAL A 54 12.58 6.67 -5.71
C VAL A 54 11.32 7.41 -6.17
N LYS A 55 10.31 7.48 -5.28
CA LYS A 55 9.07 8.25 -5.46
C LYS A 55 9.06 9.47 -4.55
N GLY A 56 8.13 10.38 -4.83
CA GLY A 56 7.94 11.61 -4.06
C GLY A 56 8.76 12.78 -4.59
N ASP A 57 8.90 13.81 -3.77
CA ASP A 57 9.59 15.04 -4.12
C ASP A 57 11.02 15.03 -3.57
N ILE A 58 12.00 15.08 -4.46
CA ILE A 58 13.43 15.07 -4.10
C ILE A 58 13.87 16.43 -3.56
N GLU A 59 13.33 17.52 -4.09
CA GLU A 59 13.69 18.88 -3.69
C GLU A 59 13.16 19.19 -2.29
N GLU A 60 11.93 18.77 -1.98
CA GLU A 60 11.35 18.88 -0.64
C GLU A 60 11.85 17.78 0.32
N GLY A 61 12.61 16.81 -0.19
CA GLY A 61 13.09 15.67 0.59
C GLY A 61 11.98 14.70 1.02
N ALA A 62 10.78 14.82 0.46
CA ALA A 62 9.62 13.95 0.68
C ALA A 62 9.70 12.68 -0.17
N ILE A 63 10.83 11.96 -0.05
CA ILE A 63 11.18 10.79 -0.86
C ILE A 63 10.80 9.46 -0.20
N TYR A 64 10.39 8.46 -0.98
CA TYR A 64 10.05 7.15 -0.44
C TYR A 64 10.12 6.04 -1.50
N TYR A 65 10.22 4.79 -1.05
CA TYR A 65 9.87 3.63 -1.85
C TYR A 65 8.44 3.18 -1.57
N THR A 66 7.80 2.54 -2.55
CA THR A 66 6.53 1.85 -2.30
C THR A 66 6.77 0.64 -1.40
N ASN A 67 5.92 0.46 -0.39
CA ASN A 67 6.08 -0.63 0.59
C ASN A 67 5.87 -2.00 -0.05
N SER A 68 6.76 -2.96 0.27
CA SER A 68 6.61 -4.38 -0.04
C SER A 68 6.19 -4.67 -1.49
N ALA A 69 5.12 -5.45 -1.69
CA ALA A 69 4.60 -5.81 -3.01
C ALA A 69 3.45 -4.90 -3.47
N HIS A 70 3.28 -3.73 -2.83
CA HIS A 70 2.23 -2.80 -3.20
C HIS A 70 2.51 -2.15 -4.56
N PHE A 71 1.44 -1.87 -5.29
CA PHE A 71 1.52 -0.82 -6.31
C PHE A 71 1.58 0.53 -5.64
N ALA A 72 2.22 1.51 -6.31
CA ALA A 72 2.21 2.89 -5.84
C ALA A 72 0.76 3.38 -5.61
N ALA A 73 0.59 4.27 -4.64
CA ALA A 73 -0.74 4.77 -4.25
C ALA A 73 -1.44 5.46 -5.42
N ASP A 74 -0.67 6.18 -6.24
CA ASP A 74 -1.09 6.93 -7.43
C ASP A 74 -1.05 6.11 -8.74
N ALA A 75 -0.72 4.81 -8.67
CA ALA A 75 -0.64 3.99 -9.88
C ALA A 75 -2.00 3.92 -10.59
N GLN A 76 -1.99 4.18 -11.90
CA GLN A 76 -3.17 4.09 -12.78
C GLN A 76 -3.54 2.62 -13.04
N ILE A 77 -4.19 2.00 -12.06
CA ILE A 77 -4.64 0.61 -12.09
C ILE A 77 -6.03 0.55 -11.47
N ASP A 78 -6.94 -0.21 -12.06
CA ASP A 78 -8.26 -0.41 -11.47
C ASP A 78 -8.18 -1.27 -10.20
N ILE A 79 -9.22 -1.17 -9.37
CA ILE A 79 -9.26 -1.82 -8.05
C ILE A 79 -9.20 -3.35 -8.18
N ILE A 80 -9.85 -3.93 -9.18
CA ILE A 80 -9.92 -5.38 -9.34
C ILE A 80 -8.56 -5.93 -9.75
N ASP A 81 -7.89 -5.26 -10.70
CA ASP A 81 -6.54 -5.59 -11.11
C ASP A 81 -5.54 -5.42 -9.97
N ARG A 82 -5.67 -4.35 -9.16
CA ARG A 82 -4.82 -4.12 -7.99
C ARG A 82 -4.92 -5.29 -7.01
N ILE A 83 -6.14 -5.65 -6.61
CA ILE A 83 -6.40 -6.79 -5.70
C ILE A 83 -5.86 -8.09 -6.31
N THR A 84 -6.15 -8.35 -7.58
CA THR A 84 -5.76 -9.60 -8.24
C THR A 84 -4.25 -9.72 -8.40
N LYS A 85 -3.57 -8.64 -8.80
CA LYS A 85 -2.12 -8.65 -9.05
C LYS A 85 -1.31 -8.61 -7.75
N GLN A 86 -1.74 -7.87 -6.73
CA GLN A 86 -1.09 -7.90 -5.40
C GLN A 86 -1.34 -9.24 -4.71
N GLY A 87 -2.57 -9.76 -4.75
CA GLY A 87 -2.94 -11.02 -4.10
C GLY A 87 -2.09 -12.21 -4.52
N LYS A 88 -1.50 -12.20 -5.73
CA LYS A 88 -0.55 -13.24 -6.17
C LYS A 88 0.66 -13.38 -5.24
N PHE A 89 1.05 -12.31 -4.55
CA PHE A 89 2.18 -12.32 -3.62
C PHE A 89 1.79 -12.73 -2.20
N ASN A 90 0.52 -12.64 -1.82
CA ASN A 90 0.05 -13.01 -0.48
C ASN A 90 0.27 -14.50 -0.18
N THR A 91 0.35 -15.36 -1.20
CA THR A 91 0.70 -16.78 -1.03
C THR A 91 2.15 -17.00 -0.62
N LEU A 92 3.02 -16.01 -0.84
CA LEU A 92 4.43 -16.04 -0.44
C LEU A 92 4.65 -15.37 0.92
N ILE A 93 3.74 -14.48 1.34
CA ILE A 93 3.85 -13.68 2.57
C ILE A 93 3.00 -14.33 3.66
N GLU A 94 3.62 -15.19 4.45
CA GLU A 94 2.95 -16.02 5.46
C GLU A 94 2.52 -15.24 6.72
N SER A 95 3.21 -14.14 7.05
CA SER A 95 2.88 -13.31 8.22
C SER A 95 1.74 -12.32 7.97
N GLY A 96 1.12 -12.36 6.79
CA GLY A 96 0.02 -11.48 6.40
C GLY A 96 0.45 -10.38 5.42
N SER A 97 -0.48 -10.04 4.52
CA SER A 97 -0.33 -8.96 3.55
C SER A 97 -1.70 -8.34 3.28
N ILE A 98 -1.70 -7.03 3.05
CA ILE A 98 -2.90 -6.20 2.97
C ILE A 98 -2.94 -5.41 1.67
N THR A 99 -4.04 -5.53 0.93
CA THR A 99 -4.26 -4.65 -0.22
C THR A 99 -5.10 -3.45 0.19
N HIS A 100 -4.55 -2.25 0.02
CA HIS A 100 -5.26 -0.99 0.24
C HIS A 100 -6.17 -0.64 -0.94
N ILE A 101 -7.43 -0.36 -0.64
CA ILE A 101 -8.43 0.16 -1.57
C ILE A 101 -8.73 1.59 -1.15
N PHE A 102 -8.07 2.55 -1.81
CA PHE A 102 -8.32 3.97 -1.60
C PHE A 102 -9.62 4.36 -2.29
N ILE A 103 -10.59 4.80 -1.50
CA ILE A 103 -11.93 5.18 -1.99
C ILE A 103 -12.15 6.70 -1.95
N GLY A 104 -11.22 7.44 -1.36
CA GLY A 104 -11.28 8.89 -1.23
C GLY A 104 -12.52 9.35 -0.48
N GLU A 105 -13.15 10.40 -1.02
CA GLU A 105 -14.33 11.05 -0.43
C GLU A 105 -15.65 10.33 -0.75
N GLN A 106 -15.60 9.31 -1.62
CA GLN A 106 -16.80 8.66 -2.16
C GLN A 106 -17.58 7.90 -1.10
N LYS A 107 -18.91 7.96 -1.21
CA LYS A 107 -19.82 7.14 -0.39
C LYS A 107 -20.26 5.92 -1.20
N ILE A 108 -19.60 4.79 -0.94
CA ILE A 108 -19.93 3.52 -1.58
C ILE A 108 -21.08 2.85 -0.83
N SER A 109 -22.03 2.26 -1.56
CA SER A 109 -23.12 1.49 -0.95
C SER A 109 -22.58 0.25 -0.24
N SER A 110 -23.24 -0.14 0.86
CA SER A 110 -22.90 -1.37 1.60
C SER A 110 -22.98 -2.62 0.72
N GLU A 111 -23.94 -2.66 -0.21
CA GLU A 111 -24.07 -3.75 -1.18
C GLU A 111 -22.86 -3.86 -2.10
N SER A 112 -22.33 -2.73 -2.58
CA SER A 112 -21.14 -2.73 -3.45
C SER A 112 -19.89 -3.19 -2.69
N ILE A 113 -19.73 -2.75 -1.43
CA ILE A 113 -18.64 -3.21 -0.56
C ILE A 113 -18.75 -4.73 -0.36
N LEU A 114 -19.93 -5.23 -0.01
CA LEU A 114 -20.16 -6.66 0.21
C LEU A 114 -19.86 -7.47 -1.07
N ASN A 115 -20.32 -7.01 -2.23
CA ASN A 115 -20.07 -7.67 -3.50
C ASN A 115 -18.57 -7.71 -3.83
N LEU A 116 -17.82 -6.65 -3.54
CA LEU A 116 -16.36 -6.63 -3.75
C LEU A 116 -15.65 -7.60 -2.79
N VAL A 117 -16.03 -7.63 -1.52
CA VAL A 117 -15.48 -8.56 -0.52
C VAL A 117 -15.69 -10.01 -0.95
N LYS A 118 -16.92 -10.38 -1.34
CA LYS A 118 -17.23 -11.73 -1.84
C LYS A 118 -16.41 -12.09 -3.06
N LYS A 119 -16.38 -11.22 -4.07
CA LYS A 119 -15.60 -11.46 -5.30
C LYS A 119 -14.10 -11.60 -5.03
N THR A 120 -13.57 -10.80 -4.10
CA THR A 120 -12.16 -10.88 -3.69
C THR A 120 -11.85 -12.23 -3.07
N TRP A 121 -12.70 -12.68 -2.15
CA TRP A 121 -12.56 -13.98 -1.48
C TRP A 121 -12.68 -15.16 -2.44
N GLU A 122 -13.65 -15.12 -3.36
CA GLU A 122 -13.94 -16.25 -4.25
C GLU A 122 -12.99 -16.34 -5.45
N ASN A 123 -12.46 -15.21 -5.93
CA ASN A 123 -11.80 -15.14 -7.24
C ASN A 123 -10.34 -14.67 -7.20
N THR A 124 -9.77 -14.37 -6.03
CA THR A 124 -8.40 -13.87 -5.90
C THR A 124 -7.61 -14.59 -4.82
N GLN A 125 -6.29 -14.40 -4.82
CA GLN A 125 -5.40 -14.90 -3.77
C GLN A 125 -5.16 -13.85 -2.66
N SER A 126 -5.90 -12.74 -2.67
CA SER A 126 -5.74 -11.68 -1.69
C SER A 126 -6.18 -12.17 -0.32
N ALA A 127 -5.28 -12.16 0.66
CA ALA A 127 -5.57 -12.59 2.02
C ALA A 127 -6.38 -11.54 2.81
N GLN A 128 -6.10 -10.26 2.55
CA GLN A 128 -6.75 -9.14 3.23
C GLN A 128 -6.91 -7.96 2.29
N ILE A 129 -8.06 -7.30 2.36
CA ILE A 129 -8.30 -6.00 1.74
C ILE A 129 -8.75 -5.01 2.80
N VAL A 130 -8.40 -3.74 2.62
CA VAL A 130 -8.85 -2.64 3.49
C VAL A 130 -9.40 -1.50 2.66
N PHE A 131 -10.56 -1.00 3.05
CA PHE A 131 -11.15 0.20 2.48
C PHE A 131 -10.64 1.41 3.24
N SER A 132 -9.98 2.33 2.53
CA SER A 132 -9.38 3.54 3.11
C SER A 132 -10.14 4.78 2.63
N PRO A 133 -11.19 5.22 3.35
CA PRO A 133 -11.86 6.49 3.12
C PRO A 133 -11.03 7.68 3.59
N GLU A 134 -11.27 8.83 2.98
CA GLU A 134 -10.69 10.10 3.39
C GLU A 134 -11.71 10.93 4.17
N PHE A 135 -11.25 11.46 5.30
CA PHE A 135 -12.03 12.33 6.15
C PHE A 135 -11.25 13.61 6.44
N THR A 136 -11.97 14.73 6.50
CA THR A 136 -11.44 16.02 6.94
C THR A 136 -12.11 16.40 8.25
N ILE A 137 -11.31 16.94 9.16
CA ILE A 137 -11.78 17.49 10.44
C ILE A 137 -11.52 18.99 10.41
N CYS A 138 -12.57 19.80 10.56
CA CYS A 138 -12.42 21.23 10.77
C CYS A 138 -11.79 21.51 12.13
N GLN A 139 -10.67 22.24 12.17
CA GLN A 139 -9.99 22.55 13.43
C GLN A 139 -10.73 23.58 14.29
N ASP A 140 -11.56 24.45 13.69
CA ASP A 140 -12.30 25.48 14.42
C ASP A 140 -13.55 24.92 15.11
N CYS A 141 -14.31 24.07 14.41
CA CYS A 141 -15.61 23.58 14.88
C CYS A 141 -15.67 22.07 15.13
N GLY A 142 -14.60 21.32 14.86
CA GLY A 142 -14.53 19.87 15.06
C GLY A 142 -15.38 19.04 14.11
N LYS A 143 -16.03 19.65 13.10
CA LYS A 143 -16.89 18.95 12.16
C LYS A 143 -16.08 17.96 11.31
N LEU A 144 -16.51 16.70 11.30
CA LEU A 144 -16.02 15.65 10.43
C LEU A 144 -16.79 15.66 9.10
N SER A 145 -16.10 15.72 7.98
CA SER A 145 -16.65 15.54 6.63
C SER A 145 -15.88 14.45 5.88
N ARG A 146 -16.51 13.83 4.89
CA ARG A 146 -15.76 13.08 3.88
C ARG A 146 -15.11 14.09 2.95
N GLY A 147 -13.81 13.99 2.76
CA GLY A 147 -13.11 14.90 1.88
C GLY A 147 -13.01 16.34 2.36
N TYR A 148 -12.37 17.18 1.55
CA TYR A 148 -12.24 18.61 1.83
C TYR A 148 -13.55 19.33 1.48
N GLY A 149 -14.49 19.29 2.43
CA GLY A 149 -15.80 19.93 2.32
C GLY A 149 -15.70 21.45 2.40
N ARG A 150 -15.18 22.12 1.35
CA ARG A 150 -15.67 23.47 1.06
C ARG A 150 -17.12 23.29 0.63
N GLU A 151 -18.04 23.87 1.39
CA GLU A 151 -19.28 24.32 0.77
C GLU A 151 -18.85 25.10 -0.48
N LEU A 152 -19.17 24.57 -1.66
CA LEU A 152 -19.19 25.38 -2.85
C LEU A 152 -20.20 26.47 -2.52
N SER A 153 -19.74 27.64 -2.09
CA SER A 153 -20.60 28.81 -2.12
C SER A 153 -21.10 28.88 -3.56
N THR A 154 -22.39 28.67 -3.74
CA THR A 154 -23.10 28.70 -5.02
C THR A 154 -23.13 30.12 -5.62
N SER A 155 -22.12 30.93 -5.32
CA SER A 155 -21.87 32.25 -5.86
C SER A 155 -20.83 32.24 -6.99
N ALA A 156 -20.12 31.13 -7.25
CA ALA A 156 -19.06 31.08 -8.26
C ALA A 156 -19.39 30.31 -9.55
N TYR A 157 -20.53 29.61 -9.61
CA TYR A 157 -21.06 29.04 -10.86
C TYR A 157 -22.54 29.37 -10.99
N GLY A 158 -22.85 30.39 -11.77
CA GLY A 158 -24.22 30.75 -12.10
C GLY A 158 -24.89 29.69 -12.96
N ARG A 159 -25.96 29.08 -12.45
CA ARG A 159 -27.34 29.25 -12.92
C ARG A 159 -28.31 28.46 -12.05
#